data_AF-A0A9P6TRK3-F1
#
_entry.id   AF-A0A9P6TRK3-F1
#
_cell.length_a   1.000
_cell.length_b   1.000
_cell.length_c   1.000
_cell.angle_alpha   90.00
_cell.angle_beta   90.00
_cell.angle_gamma   90.00
#
_symmetry.space_group_name_H-M   'P 1'
#
loop_
_entity.id
_entity.type
_entity.pdbx_description
1 polymer ?
#
loop_
_entity_poly.entity_id
_entity_poly.type
_entity_poly.pdbx_seq_one_letter_code
_entity_poly.pdbx_strand_id
1 'polypeptide(L)'
;MLIEFDTTKDQTNQEKHGISLAAAGMLEWETALIRPDSRRDYVEDRYQALGMLGDQLYFVAFTVRGEAIRIIKAEDAMIRHAAASDPDAPELTDAELAEFRPAGEVLPQILGKKNAESLIKRRGRPALPVTERKVSMSMRYDYDVIEAFRATGEGWQSRMNDVLRKWAKSHRMLSR
;
A
#
# COMPACT_ATOMS: atom_id res chain seq x y z
N MET A 1 14.99 -7.07 -9.49
CA MET A 1 13.78 -7.92 -9.60
C MET A 1 12.77 -7.27 -10.53
N LEU A 2 12.16 -8.06 -11.42
CA LEU A 2 11.16 -7.62 -12.40
C LEU A 2 9.77 -7.93 -11.86
N ILE A 3 8.89 -6.92 -11.86
CA ILE A 3 7.46 -7.12 -11.63
C ILE A 3 6.82 -7.19 -13.01
N GLU A 4 6.13 -8.28 -13.26
CA GLU A 4 5.44 -8.55 -14.51
C GLU A 4 3.94 -8.56 -14.27
N PHE A 5 3.17 -8.14 -15.27
CA PHE A 5 1.72 -8.25 -15.26
C PHE A 5 1.22 -8.25 -16.70
N ASP A 6 0.02 -8.78 -16.91
CA ASP A 6 -0.64 -8.72 -18.20
C ASP A 6 -1.31 -7.34 -18.35
N THR A 7 -1.10 -6.65 -19.47
CA THR A 7 -1.62 -5.28 -19.68
C THR A 7 -3.14 -5.25 -19.75
N THR A 8 -3.78 -6.30 -20.27
CA THR A 8 -5.25 -6.42 -20.32
C THR A 8 -5.81 -6.61 -18.92
N LYS A 9 -5.13 -7.44 -18.10
CA LYS A 9 -5.48 -7.60 -16.68
C LYS A 9 -5.24 -6.33 -15.88
N ASP A 10 -4.16 -5.60 -16.16
CA ASP A 10 -3.87 -4.34 -15.50
C ASP A 10 -4.95 -3.30 -15.78
N GLN A 11 -5.37 -3.16 -17.04
CA GLN A 11 -6.49 -2.28 -17.39
C GLN A 11 -7.79 -2.70 -16.69
N THR A 12 -8.11 -4.00 -16.72
CA THR A 12 -9.30 -4.53 -16.02
C THR A 12 -9.23 -4.28 -14.51
N ASN A 13 -8.04 -4.39 -13.91
CA ASN A 13 -7.82 -4.18 -12.48
C ASN A 13 -7.96 -2.68 -12.12
N GLN A 14 -7.46 -1.79 -12.97
CA GLN A 14 -7.66 -0.35 -12.81
C GLN A 14 -9.14 0.04 -12.91
N GLU A 15 -9.87 -0.54 -13.86
CA GLU A 15 -11.31 -0.29 -14.04
C GLU A 15 -12.14 -0.81 -12.85
N LYS A 16 -11.80 -1.97 -12.30
CA LYS A 16 -12.54 -2.59 -11.19
C LYS A 16 -12.16 -2.08 -9.80
N HIS A 17 -10.86 -1.84 -9.58
CA HIS A 17 -10.30 -1.59 -8.24
C HIS A 17 -9.60 -0.23 -8.14
N GLY A 18 -9.54 0.56 -9.21
CA GLY A 18 -8.95 1.89 -9.21
C GLY A 18 -7.41 1.92 -9.07
N ILE A 19 -6.75 0.77 -9.16
CA ILE A 19 -5.29 0.65 -8.99
C ILE A 19 -4.65 -0.19 -10.10
N SER A 20 -3.45 0.21 -10.51
CA SER A 20 -2.62 -0.56 -11.44
C SER A 20 -1.89 -1.68 -10.71
N LEU A 21 -1.74 -2.83 -11.38
CA LEU A 21 -0.90 -3.95 -10.92
C LEU A 21 0.57 -3.54 -10.77
N ALA A 22 1.01 -2.52 -11.50
CA ALA A 22 2.34 -1.93 -11.34
C ALA A 22 2.59 -1.36 -9.93
N ALA A 23 1.54 -0.97 -9.21
CA ALA A 23 1.64 -0.42 -7.86
C ALA A 23 2.23 -1.42 -6.86
N ALA A 24 2.17 -2.72 -7.13
CA ALA A 24 2.85 -3.74 -6.33
C ALA A 24 4.38 -3.51 -6.25
N GLY A 25 4.97 -2.80 -7.20
CA GLY A 25 6.38 -2.39 -7.14
C GLY A 25 6.69 -1.31 -6.10
N MET A 26 5.67 -0.67 -5.56
CA MET A 26 5.78 0.36 -4.51
C MET A 26 5.28 -0.14 -3.15
N LEU A 27 4.78 -1.39 -3.08
CA LEU A 27 4.30 -2.01 -1.86
C LEU A 27 5.44 -2.13 -0.83
N GLU A 28 5.11 -1.93 0.44
CA GLU A 28 6.04 -2.14 1.55
C GLU A 28 6.23 -3.63 1.83
N TRP A 29 7.04 -4.29 0.99
CA TRP A 29 7.32 -5.72 1.08
C TRP A 29 8.06 -6.13 2.35
N GLU A 30 8.66 -5.21 3.10
CA GLU A 30 9.33 -5.51 4.37
C GLU A 30 8.33 -5.85 5.48
N THR A 31 7.22 -5.09 5.55
CA THR A 31 6.15 -5.24 6.54
C THR A 31 4.97 -6.05 6.02
N ALA A 32 4.98 -6.38 4.72
CA ALA A 32 3.94 -7.16 4.10
C ALA A 32 3.79 -8.54 4.76
N LEU A 33 2.56 -8.99 4.82
CA LEU A 33 2.17 -10.32 5.26
C LEU A 33 1.82 -11.16 4.04
N ILE A 34 2.34 -12.38 3.95
CA ILE A 34 2.18 -13.25 2.79
C ILE A 34 1.69 -14.63 3.22
N ARG A 35 0.76 -15.21 2.46
CA ARG A 35 0.36 -16.62 2.58
C ARG A 35 0.31 -17.31 1.20
N PRO A 36 0.48 -18.64 1.14
CA PRO A 36 0.14 -19.42 -0.05
C PRO A 36 -1.35 -19.32 -0.38
N ASP A 37 -1.69 -19.33 -1.67
CA ASP A 37 -3.07 -19.37 -2.16
C ASP A 37 -3.45 -20.79 -2.55
N SER A 38 -4.00 -21.54 -1.60
CA SER A 38 -4.43 -22.94 -1.76
C SER A 38 -5.93 -23.10 -2.07
N ARG A 39 -6.64 -22.00 -2.37
CA ARG A 39 -8.11 -22.01 -2.55
C ARG A 39 -8.56 -22.80 -3.77
N ARG A 40 -7.70 -22.93 -4.77
CA ARG A 40 -7.93 -23.78 -5.96
C ARG A 40 -6.63 -24.51 -6.29
N ASP A 41 -6.78 -25.64 -6.96
CA ASP A 41 -5.65 -26.36 -7.54
C ASP A 41 -5.20 -25.62 -8.81
N TYR A 42 -4.36 -24.61 -8.60
CA TYR A 42 -3.80 -23.81 -9.69
C TYR A 42 -2.60 -24.55 -10.30
N VAL A 43 -2.44 -24.41 -11.62
CA VAL A 43 -1.29 -24.96 -12.35
C VAL A 43 0.05 -24.33 -11.93
N GLU A 44 0.00 -23.19 -11.22
CA GLU A 44 1.16 -22.45 -10.72
C GLU A 44 0.96 -22.08 -9.25
N ASP A 45 2.04 -22.11 -8.47
CA ASP A 45 2.03 -21.63 -7.09
C ASP A 45 1.65 -20.14 -7.06
N ARG A 46 0.61 -19.84 -6.27
CA ARG A 46 0.11 -18.48 -6.06
C ARG A 46 0.24 -18.10 -4.59
N TYR A 47 0.40 -16.81 -4.38
CA TYR A 47 0.56 -16.20 -3.07
C TYR A 47 -0.33 -14.98 -2.97
N GLN A 48 -0.81 -14.73 -1.76
CA GLN A 48 -1.52 -13.52 -1.40
C GLN A 48 -0.64 -12.70 -0.47
N ALA A 49 -0.54 -11.41 -0.73
CA ALA A 49 0.13 -10.44 0.11
C ALA A 49 -0.86 -9.37 0.59
N LEU A 50 -0.77 -9.04 1.88
CA LEU A 50 -1.31 -7.83 2.46
C LEU A 50 -0.14 -6.91 2.74
N GLY A 51 -0.07 -5.77 2.04
CA GLY A 51 1.03 -4.84 2.19
C GLY A 51 0.56 -3.40 2.19
N MET A 52 1.33 -2.55 2.86
CA MET A 52 1.04 -1.11 2.90
C MET A 52 1.54 -0.46 1.61
N LEU A 53 0.76 0.48 1.09
CA LEU A 53 1.20 1.44 0.09
C LEU A 53 0.92 2.84 0.64
N GLY A 54 1.90 3.40 1.36
CA GLY A 54 1.64 4.58 2.19
C GLY A 54 0.77 4.23 3.39
N ASP A 55 -0.33 4.95 3.58
CA ASP A 55 -1.21 4.78 4.75
C ASP A 55 -2.38 3.80 4.48
N GLN A 56 -2.45 3.22 3.29
CA GLN A 56 -3.50 2.29 2.88
C GLN A 56 -2.97 0.86 2.79
N LEU A 57 -3.79 -0.09 3.23
CA LEU A 57 -3.53 -1.51 3.12
C LEU A 57 -4.05 -2.02 1.77
N TYR A 58 -3.22 -2.75 1.04
CA TYR A 58 -3.59 -3.36 -0.23
C TYR A 58 -3.47 -4.87 -0.16
N PHE A 59 -4.41 -5.54 -0.81
CA PHE A 59 -4.36 -6.96 -1.10
C PHE A 59 -3.77 -7.16 -2.51
N VAL A 60 -2.78 -8.05 -2.62
CA VAL A 60 -2.09 -8.38 -3.88
C VAL A 60 -2.02 -9.89 -4.04
N ALA A 61 -2.52 -10.41 -5.15
CA ALA A 61 -2.32 -11.82 -5.53
C ALA A 61 -1.25 -11.90 -6.62
N PHE A 62 -0.29 -12.82 -6.45
CA PHE A 62 0.84 -12.95 -7.36
C PHE A 62 1.33 -14.39 -7.49
N THR A 63 2.10 -14.65 -8.54
CA THR A 63 2.84 -15.90 -8.74
C THR A 63 4.32 -15.58 -8.97
N VAL A 64 5.20 -16.53 -8.65
CA VAL A 64 6.64 -16.40 -8.87
C VAL A 64 7.02 -17.21 -10.10
N ARG A 65 7.67 -16.57 -11.07
CA ARG A 65 8.19 -17.21 -12.29
C ARG A 65 9.67 -16.91 -12.43
N GLY A 66 10.51 -17.89 -12.08
CA GLY A 66 11.96 -17.70 -12.05
C GLY A 66 12.35 -16.60 -11.07
N GLU A 67 12.87 -15.47 -11.58
CA GLU A 67 13.27 -14.32 -10.76
C GLU A 67 12.24 -13.17 -10.76
N ALA A 68 11.10 -13.35 -11.43
CA ALA A 68 10.04 -12.35 -11.55
C ALA A 68 8.85 -12.67 -10.64
N ILE A 69 8.27 -11.63 -10.05
CA ILE A 69 6.92 -11.70 -9.49
C ILE A 69 5.95 -11.27 -10.59
N ARG A 70 5.00 -12.14 -10.93
CA ARG A 70 3.90 -11.80 -11.80
C ARG A 70 2.67 -11.47 -10.96
N ILE A 71 2.26 -10.21 -11.01
CA ILE A 71 1.07 -9.72 -10.30
C ILE A 71 -0.18 -10.12 -11.10
N ILE A 72 -1.14 -10.69 -10.38
CA ILE A 72 -2.40 -11.19 -10.93
C ILE A 72 -3.54 -10.23 -10.59
N LYS A 73 -3.54 -9.70 -9.36
CA LYS A 73 -4.57 -8.79 -8.82
C LYS A 73 -3.95 -7.84 -7.80
N ALA A 74 -4.47 -6.61 -7.73
CA ALA A 74 -4.19 -5.66 -6.66
C ALA A 74 -5.46 -4.86 -6.32
N GLU A 75 -5.82 -4.74 -5.06
CA GLU A 75 -7.00 -3.97 -4.63
C GLU A 75 -6.82 -3.39 -3.22
N ASP A 76 -7.57 -2.33 -2.90
CA ASP A 76 -7.60 -1.74 -1.56
C ASP A 76 -8.28 -2.71 -0.57
N ALA A 77 -7.58 -3.06 0.51
CA ALA A 77 -8.06 -3.98 1.53
C ALA A 77 -8.98 -3.30 2.57
N MET A 78 -9.01 -1.97 2.64
CA MET A 78 -9.85 -1.22 3.59
C MET A 78 -11.31 -1.07 3.13
N ILE A 79 -11.63 -1.31 1.86
CA ILE A 79 -13.02 -1.34 1.39
C ILE A 79 -13.65 -2.66 1.87
N ARG A 80 -14.11 -2.65 3.13
CA ARG A 80 -14.90 -3.67 3.85
C ARG A 80 -16.24 -4.04 3.19
N HIS A 81 -16.38 -3.88 1.88
CA HIS A 81 -17.63 -4.18 1.17
C HIS A 81 -17.45 -4.82 -0.21
N ALA A 82 -16.21 -4.93 -0.74
CA ALA A 82 -15.98 -5.47 -2.08
C ALA A 82 -15.51 -6.95 -2.10
N ALA A 83 -15.06 -7.50 -0.97
CA ALA A 83 -14.65 -8.92 -0.87
C ALA A 83 -15.82 -9.90 -0.99
N ALA A 84 -17.07 -9.45 -0.76
CA ALA A 84 -18.25 -10.29 -0.92
C ALA A 84 -18.60 -10.62 -2.40
N SER A 85 -18.03 -9.88 -3.36
CA SER A 85 -18.43 -9.96 -4.77
C SER A 85 -17.41 -10.62 -5.69
N ASP A 86 -16.18 -10.88 -5.23
CA ASP A 86 -15.14 -11.51 -6.06
C ASP A 86 -14.93 -12.99 -5.68
N PRO A 87 -15.31 -13.95 -6.56
CA PRO A 87 -15.04 -15.38 -6.37
C PRO A 87 -13.55 -15.72 -6.20
N ASP A 88 -12.65 -14.82 -6.62
CA ASP A 88 -11.20 -14.97 -6.53
C ASP A 88 -10.60 -14.24 -5.30
N ALA A 89 -11.41 -13.55 -4.48
CA ALA A 89 -10.98 -12.85 -3.27
C ALA A 89 -12.09 -12.78 -2.19
N PRO A 90 -12.60 -13.92 -1.68
CA PRO A 90 -13.53 -13.95 -0.57
C PRO A 90 -12.92 -13.34 0.70
N GLU A 91 -13.79 -12.94 1.62
CA GLU A 91 -13.40 -12.45 2.95
C GLU A 91 -12.53 -13.47 3.68
N LEU A 92 -11.40 -12.99 4.22
CA LEU A 92 -10.49 -13.80 5.01
C LEU A 92 -11.15 -14.14 6.35
N THR A 93 -11.26 -15.44 6.65
CA THR A 93 -11.61 -15.91 7.99
C THR A 93 -10.45 -15.67 8.97
N ASP A 94 -10.72 -15.65 10.28
CA ASP A 94 -9.67 -15.51 11.31
C ASP A 94 -8.61 -16.62 11.20
N ALA A 95 -9.01 -17.83 10.79
CA ALA A 95 -8.10 -18.94 10.53
C ALA A 95 -7.18 -18.67 9.35
N GLU A 96 -7.71 -18.13 8.24
CA GLU A 96 -6.91 -17.74 7.08
C GLU A 96 -6.02 -16.52 7.37
N LEU A 97 -6.49 -15.60 8.23
CA LEU A 97 -5.68 -14.47 8.69
C LEU A 97 -4.45 -14.96 9.48
N ALA A 98 -4.57 -16.06 10.22
CA ALA A 98 -3.47 -16.66 10.97
C ALA A 98 -2.42 -17.36 10.09
N GLU A 99 -2.73 -17.69 8.84
CA GLU A 99 -1.77 -18.28 7.90
C GLU A 99 -0.78 -17.26 7.34
N PHE A 100 -1.09 -15.97 7.47
CA PHE A 100 -0.22 -14.91 6.99
C PHE A 100 1.07 -14.83 7.79
N ARG A 101 2.19 -14.87 7.08
CA ARG A 101 3.53 -14.80 7.65
C ARG A 101 4.28 -13.58 7.13
N PRO A 102 5.23 -13.02 7.90
CA PRO A 102 6.03 -11.91 7.43
C PRO A 102 6.73 -12.22 6.10
N ALA A 103 6.69 -11.26 5.17
CA ALA A 103 7.32 -11.39 3.87
C ALA A 103 8.82 -11.71 3.95
N GLY A 104 9.50 -11.21 4.99
CA GLY A 104 10.91 -11.57 5.28
C GLY A 104 11.14 -13.06 5.53
N GLU A 105 10.12 -13.82 5.96
CA GLU A 105 10.20 -15.28 6.11
C GLU A 105 9.82 -16.01 4.82
N VAL A 106 8.78 -15.53 4.13
CA VAL A 106 8.18 -16.23 2.98
C VAL A 106 8.95 -15.96 1.69
N LEU A 107 9.26 -14.70 1.38
CA LEU A 107 9.91 -14.30 0.12
C LEU A 107 11.24 -15.04 -0.13
N PRO A 108 12.15 -15.23 0.86
CA PRO A 108 13.39 -15.96 0.61
C PRO A 108 13.20 -17.42 0.22
N GLN A 109 12.09 -18.04 0.63
CA GLN A 109 11.77 -19.44 0.31
C GLN A 109 11.26 -19.56 -1.13
N ILE A 110 10.46 -18.58 -1.58
CA ILE A 110 9.77 -18.65 -2.88
C ILE A 110 10.54 -17.97 -4.02
N LEU A 111 11.36 -16.96 -3.72
CA LEU A 111 12.14 -16.18 -4.71
C LEU A 111 13.65 -16.37 -4.59
N GLY A 112 14.11 -17.06 -3.55
CA GLY A 112 15.51 -17.14 -3.18
C GLY A 112 16.02 -15.88 -2.45
N LYS A 113 16.99 -16.07 -1.55
CA LYS A 113 17.50 -15.03 -0.63
C LYS A 113 17.90 -13.74 -1.33
N LYS A 114 18.66 -13.81 -2.43
CA LYS A 114 19.17 -12.64 -3.15
C LYS A 114 18.04 -11.76 -3.72
N ASN A 115 17.00 -12.40 -4.28
CA ASN A 115 15.89 -11.68 -4.91
C ASN A 115 14.91 -11.17 -3.85
N ALA A 116 14.65 -11.93 -2.81
CA ALA A 116 13.90 -11.48 -1.64
C ALA A 116 14.55 -10.26 -0.99
N GLU A 117 15.87 -10.30 -0.76
CA GLU A 117 16.61 -9.13 -0.26
C GLU A 117 16.51 -7.94 -1.22
N SER A 118 16.56 -8.15 -2.54
CA SER A 118 16.37 -7.05 -3.50
C SER A 118 14.96 -6.46 -3.47
N LEU A 119 13.93 -7.26 -3.17
CA LEU A 119 12.55 -6.79 -3.09
C LEU A 119 12.33 -6.00 -1.79
N ILE A 120 12.87 -6.50 -0.68
CA ILE A 120 12.79 -5.86 0.65
C ILE A 120 13.67 -4.60 0.71
N LYS A 121 14.91 -4.63 0.16
CA LYS A 121 15.84 -3.49 0.15
C LYS A 121 15.45 -2.38 -0.82
N ARG A 122 14.59 -2.65 -1.80
CA ARG A 122 13.90 -1.59 -2.58
C ARG A 122 12.89 -0.94 -1.63
N ARG A 123 13.42 -0.15 -0.69
CA ARG A 123 12.75 0.69 0.29
C ARG A 123 11.37 1.12 -0.19
N GLY A 124 10.36 0.95 0.68
CA GLY A 124 9.02 1.50 0.54
C GLY A 124 9.03 2.98 0.15
N ARG A 125 7.88 3.47 -0.34
CA ARG A 125 7.59 4.82 -0.91
C ARG A 125 8.86 5.61 -1.25
N PRO A 126 9.17 5.88 -2.54
CA PRO A 126 10.19 6.87 -2.91
C PRO A 126 10.02 8.09 -2.00
N ALA A 127 11.05 8.42 -1.22
CA ALA A 127 10.94 9.51 -0.26
C ALA A 127 10.34 10.70 -1.01
N LEU A 128 9.20 11.22 -0.53
CA LEU A 128 8.62 12.42 -1.11
C LEU A 128 9.77 13.41 -1.31
N PRO A 129 9.81 14.15 -2.44
CA PRO A 129 10.77 15.23 -2.60
C PRO A 129 10.86 16.01 -1.29
N VAL A 130 12.05 16.45 -0.87
CA VAL A 130 12.22 17.09 0.46
C VAL A 130 11.14 18.17 0.70
N THR A 131 10.72 18.84 -0.37
CA THR A 131 9.67 19.86 -0.47
C THR A 131 8.24 19.38 -0.19
N GLU A 132 7.98 18.09 -0.27
CA GLU A 132 6.67 17.45 -0.11
C GLU A 132 6.57 16.59 1.15
N ARG A 133 7.69 16.35 1.85
CA ARG A 133 7.69 15.60 3.12
C ARG A 133 6.97 16.39 4.20
N LYS A 134 6.00 15.76 4.86
CA LYS A 134 5.43 16.25 6.11
C LYS A 134 6.46 16.04 7.22
N VAL A 135 6.82 17.10 7.94
CA VAL A 135 7.73 17.04 9.09
C VAL A 135 6.89 17.10 10.36
N SER A 136 6.94 16.05 11.18
CA SER A 136 6.31 16.06 12.51
C SER A 136 7.23 16.80 13.49
N MET A 137 6.77 17.94 14.01
CA MET A 137 7.46 18.71 15.06
C MET A 137 6.51 18.95 16.23
N SER A 138 7.01 18.91 17.45
CA SER A 138 6.23 19.30 18.64
C SER A 138 6.16 20.82 18.72
N MET A 139 4.96 21.39 18.54
CA MET A 139 4.69 22.82 18.66
C MET A 139 3.56 23.06 19.66
N ARG A 140 3.62 24.19 20.35
CA ARG A 140 2.54 24.67 21.22
C ARG A 140 1.70 25.69 20.45
N TYR A 141 0.39 25.53 20.51
CA TYR A 141 -0.60 26.45 19.97
C TYR A 141 -1.51 26.92 21.10
N ASP A 142 -2.08 28.11 20.97
CA ASP A 142 -3.09 28.59 21.90
C ASP A 142 -4.33 27.68 21.87
N TYR A 143 -4.95 27.52 23.03
CA TYR A 143 -6.04 26.57 23.23
C TYR A 143 -7.25 26.88 22.34
N ASP A 144 -7.64 28.16 22.28
CA ASP A 144 -8.78 28.64 21.50
C ASP A 144 -8.59 28.40 19.99
N VAL A 145 -7.37 28.55 19.48
CA VAL A 145 -7.03 28.27 18.08
C VAL A 145 -7.24 26.78 17.78
N ILE A 146 -6.75 25.89 18.64
CA ILE A 146 -6.90 24.44 18.45
C ILE A 146 -8.38 24.03 18.52
N GLU A 147 -9.13 24.55 19.48
CA GLU A 147 -10.55 24.25 19.62
C GLU A 147 -11.35 24.75 18.41
N ALA A 148 -11.04 25.94 17.89
CA ALA A 148 -11.69 26.48 16.70
C ALA A 148 -11.48 25.56 15.48
N PHE A 149 -10.26 25.03 15.27
CA PHE A 149 -10.02 24.07 14.20
C PHE A 149 -10.67 22.71 14.48
N ARG A 150 -10.59 22.16 15.70
CA ARG A 150 -11.23 20.88 16.07
C ARG A 150 -12.74 20.90 15.86
N ALA A 151 -13.40 22.02 16.15
CA ALA A 151 -14.82 22.22 15.92
C ALA A 151 -15.23 22.08 14.43
N THR A 152 -14.27 22.18 13.51
CA THR A 152 -14.53 21.99 12.08
C THR A 152 -14.71 20.52 11.67
N GLY A 153 -14.43 19.57 12.56
CA GLY A 153 -14.65 18.12 12.35
C GLY A 153 -13.44 17.37 11.78
N GLU A 154 -13.70 16.24 11.14
CA GLU A 154 -12.66 15.39 10.54
C GLU A 154 -11.74 16.17 9.58
N GLY A 155 -10.44 15.89 9.61
CA GLY A 155 -9.46 16.60 8.78
C GLY A 155 -9.14 18.04 9.22
N TRP A 156 -9.47 18.45 10.46
CA TRP A 156 -9.13 19.78 10.98
C TRP A 156 -7.63 20.09 10.93
N GLN A 157 -6.75 19.10 11.13
CA GLN A 157 -5.29 19.28 11.03
C GLN A 157 -4.85 19.60 9.60
N SER A 158 -5.44 18.95 8.59
CA SER A 158 -5.19 19.25 7.18
C SER A 158 -5.63 20.67 6.83
N ARG A 159 -6.81 21.09 7.31
CA ARG A 159 -7.28 22.48 7.18
C ARG A 159 -6.35 23.49 7.83
N MET A 160 -5.86 23.19 9.03
CA MET A 160 -4.88 24.06 9.71
C MET A 160 -3.59 24.19 8.88
N ASN A 161 -3.07 23.08 8.35
CA ASN A 161 -1.92 23.08 7.46
C ASN A 161 -2.15 23.90 6.17
N ASP A 162 -3.34 23.83 5.58
CA ASP A 162 -3.67 24.60 4.37
C ASP A 162 -3.73 26.10 4.65
N VAL A 163 -4.25 26.51 5.81
CA VAL A 163 -4.22 27.91 6.25
C VAL A 163 -2.78 28.39 6.42
N LEU A 164 -1.94 27.63 7.10
CA LEU A 164 -0.51 27.97 7.27
C LEU A 164 0.20 28.06 5.92
N ARG A 165 -0.04 27.12 5.00
CA ARG A 165 0.52 27.13 3.65
C ARG A 165 0.07 28.35 2.85
N LYS A 166 -1.22 28.69 2.90
CA LYS A 166 -1.77 29.86 2.21
C LYS A 166 -1.17 31.16 2.75
N TRP A 167 -1.04 31.28 4.07
CA TRP A 167 -0.39 32.42 4.71
C TRP A 167 1.09 32.53 4.34
N ALA A 168 1.83 31.42 4.34
CA ALA A 168 3.23 31.41 3.93
C ALA A 168 3.41 31.80 2.46
N LYS A 169 2.51 31.39 1.55
CA LYS A 169 2.50 31.84 0.14
C LYS A 169 2.20 33.34 0.02
N SER A 170 1.20 33.86 0.75
CA SER A 170 0.85 35.28 0.69
C SER A 170 1.98 36.19 1.19
N HIS A 171 2.82 35.67 2.10
CA HIS A 171 3.98 36.37 2.66
C HIS A 171 5.30 36.00 1.98
N ARG A 172 5.27 35.34 0.81
CA ARG A 172 6.46 34.95 0.01
C ARG A 172 7.48 34.07 0.76
N MET A 173 7.05 33.39 1.81
CA MET A 173 7.87 32.40 2.54
C MET A 173 7.93 31.06 1.79
N LEU A 174 6.89 30.78 0.99
CA LEU A 174 6.85 29.68 0.03
C LEU A 174 6.67 30.27 -1.37
N SER A 175 7.30 29.65 -2.37
CA SER A 175 7.07 29.99 -3.77
C SER A 175 5.60 29.79 -4.14
N ARG A 176 5.10 30.61 -5.08
CA ARG A 176 3.71 30.57 -5.56
C ARG A 176 3.34 29.19 -6.10
#